data_AF-A0A2W7J6J1-F1
#
_entry.id   AF-A0A2W7J6J1-F1
#
_cell.length_a   1.000
_cell.length_b   1.000
_cell.length_c   1.000
_cell.angle_alpha   90.00
_cell.angle_beta   90.00
_cell.angle_gamma   90.00
#
_symmetry.space_group_name_H-M   'P 1'
#
loop_
_entity.id
_entity.type
_entity.pdbx_description
1 polymer ?
#
loop_
_entity_poly.entity_id
_entity_poly.type
_entity_poly.pdbx_seq_one_letter_code
_entity_poly.pdbx_strand_id
1 'polypeptide(L)'
;MNLRTLNYLLIPLVTLLVGLSGCSSRGLPETPERAKLTDAVVHRLLSDANISESKPKSELETREGIQAAIQERRSDIGVSLPDAYWSQVEELTYRYSRETQSFQQYAISDYKRRVKAKLARASDEQLDVLIHSENMKDTVEFKQLIKNFDRDMFVLNLSMTPHTARSRYAEQMRELDRKYDVCSKVSTCWK
;
A
#
# COMPACT_ATOMS: atom_id res chain seq x y z
N MET A 1 -29.90 -28.55 -77.56
CA MET A 1 -29.47 -29.73 -76.79
C MET A 1 -28.93 -29.28 -75.44
N ASN A 2 -29.57 -29.77 -74.37
CA ASN A 2 -29.10 -29.98 -72.97
C ASN A 2 -28.60 -28.77 -72.14
N LEU A 3 -29.41 -28.30 -71.18
CA LEU A 3 -29.55 -28.69 -69.74
C LEU A 3 -28.61 -27.85 -68.85
N ARG A 4 -29.14 -26.88 -68.06
CA ARG A 4 -29.39 -26.97 -66.59
C ARG A 4 -28.09 -27.26 -65.80
N THR A 5 -27.66 -26.60 -64.71
CA THR A 5 -28.27 -25.83 -63.61
C THR A 5 -27.16 -25.61 -62.58
N LEU A 6 -27.21 -24.53 -61.76
CA LEU A 6 -26.63 -24.39 -60.40
C LEU A 6 -25.10 -24.61 -60.25
N ASN A 7 -24.32 -23.86 -59.49
CA ASN A 7 -24.57 -23.44 -58.12
C ASN A 7 -23.47 -22.43 -57.70
N TYR A 8 -23.80 -21.68 -56.67
CA TYR A 8 -23.02 -20.63 -56.03
C TYR A 8 -21.66 -21.06 -55.46
N LEU A 9 -20.86 -20.01 -55.19
CA LEU A 9 -19.76 -19.92 -54.21
C LEU A 9 -18.42 -20.55 -54.62
N LEU A 10 -17.45 -19.70 -54.92
CA LEU A 10 -16.12 -19.71 -54.29
C LEU A 10 -15.36 -18.47 -54.73
N ILE A 11 -15.46 -17.43 -53.89
CA ILE A 11 -14.59 -16.25 -53.89
C ILE A 11 -13.15 -16.77 -53.71
N PRO A 12 -12.19 -16.44 -54.58
CA PRO A 12 -10.81 -16.84 -54.36
C PRO A 12 -10.26 -16.06 -53.15
N LEU A 13 -9.77 -16.86 -52.21
CA LEU A 13 -9.11 -16.52 -50.95
C LEU A 13 -7.88 -15.61 -51.21
N VAL A 14 -8.13 -14.31 -51.34
CA VAL A 14 -7.10 -13.26 -51.32
C VAL A 14 -7.01 -12.71 -49.90
N THR A 15 -5.78 -12.44 -49.45
CA THR A 15 -5.36 -11.87 -48.16
C THR A 15 -5.29 -12.82 -46.95
N LEU A 16 -4.25 -13.66 -46.93
CA LEU A 16 -3.64 -14.13 -45.68
C LEU A 16 -2.28 -13.42 -45.56
N LEU A 17 -2.26 -12.22 -44.98
CA LEU A 17 -1.10 -11.46 -44.43
C LEU A 17 -1.35 -9.94 -44.51
N VAL A 18 -2.30 -9.41 -43.74
CA VAL A 18 -2.26 -7.99 -43.33
C VAL A 18 -2.80 -7.88 -41.91
N GLY A 19 -1.93 -7.48 -41.00
CA GLY A 19 -2.29 -6.55 -39.92
C GLY A 19 -2.92 -7.15 -38.67
N LEU A 20 -2.12 -7.87 -37.88
CA LEU A 20 -2.20 -7.75 -36.41
C LEU A 20 -2.04 -6.28 -36.03
N SER A 21 -3.14 -5.54 -35.97
CA SER A 21 -3.17 -4.17 -35.48
C SER A 21 -4.30 -4.00 -34.47
N GLY A 22 -4.33 -4.94 -33.53
CA GLY A 22 -4.87 -4.75 -32.20
C GLY A 22 -3.73 -4.51 -31.21
N CYS A 23 -2.85 -3.52 -31.45
CA CYS A 23 -1.95 -3.03 -30.41
C CYS A 23 -2.81 -2.34 -29.34
N SER A 24 -3.38 -3.14 -28.43
CA SER A 24 -3.73 -2.63 -27.11
C SER A 24 -2.47 -1.99 -26.54
N SER A 25 -2.58 -0.76 -26.05
CA SER A 25 -1.55 0.02 -25.36
C SER A 25 -1.11 -0.58 -24.02
N ARG A 26 -0.86 -1.89 -24.00
CA ARG A 26 -0.26 -2.65 -22.90
C ARG A 26 1.24 -2.37 -22.92
N GLY A 27 1.83 -2.25 -21.73
CA GLY A 27 3.24 -1.88 -21.54
C GLY A 27 4.23 -2.76 -22.31
N LEU A 28 5.52 -2.43 -22.21
CA LEU A 28 6.57 -3.28 -22.78
C LEU A 28 6.47 -4.70 -22.17
N PRO A 29 6.85 -5.75 -22.92
CA PRO A 29 6.72 -7.13 -22.45
C PRO A 29 7.40 -7.34 -21.10
N GLU A 30 6.78 -7.99 -20.12
CA GLU A 30 7.46 -8.25 -18.84
C GLU A 30 8.58 -9.29 -19.01
N THR A 31 9.80 -8.95 -18.62
CA THR A 31 10.94 -9.88 -18.50
C THR A 31 11.38 -9.93 -17.03
N PRO A 32 12.05 -11.02 -16.58
CA PRO A 32 12.56 -11.09 -15.21
C PRO A 32 13.48 -9.91 -14.84
N GLU A 33 14.25 -9.43 -15.81
CA GLU A 33 15.14 -8.27 -15.66
C GLU A 33 14.37 -6.96 -15.49
N ARG A 34 13.36 -6.72 -16.35
CA ARG A 34 12.47 -5.54 -16.25
C ARG A 34 11.71 -5.51 -14.92
N ALA A 35 11.24 -6.66 -14.45
CA ALA A 35 10.57 -6.77 -13.16
C ALA A 35 11.51 -6.36 -12.01
N LYS A 36 12.77 -6.82 -12.05
CA LYS A 36 13.80 -6.45 -11.07
C LYS A 36 14.10 -4.95 -11.07
N LEU A 37 14.27 -4.35 -12.26
CA LEU A 37 14.53 -2.91 -12.39
C LEU A 37 13.32 -2.09 -11.87
N THR A 38 12.11 -2.49 -12.25
CA THR A 38 10.88 -1.85 -11.79
C THR A 38 10.75 -1.91 -10.27
N ASP A 39 11.00 -3.07 -9.67
CA ASP A 39 10.98 -3.25 -8.22
C ASP A 39 12.04 -2.39 -7.52
N ALA A 40 13.24 -2.27 -8.09
CA ALA A 40 14.30 -1.43 -7.56
C ALA A 40 13.92 0.06 -7.57
N VAL A 41 13.31 0.56 -8.66
CA VAL A 41 12.81 1.95 -8.72
C VAL A 41 11.75 2.17 -7.64
N VAL A 42 10.77 1.29 -7.53
CA VAL A 42 9.70 1.41 -6.54
C VAL A 42 10.24 1.40 -5.10
N HIS A 43 11.17 0.48 -4.81
CA HIS A 43 11.81 0.40 -3.50
C HIS A 43 12.57 1.69 -3.16
N ARG A 44 13.35 2.22 -4.11
CA ARG A 44 14.07 3.48 -3.92
C ARG A 44 13.12 4.65 -3.64
N LEU A 45 11.99 4.75 -4.33
CA LEU A 45 11.00 5.80 -4.08
C LEU A 45 10.40 5.76 -2.67
N LEU A 46 10.15 4.56 -2.15
CA LEU A 46 9.67 4.37 -0.78
C LEU A 46 10.77 4.71 0.23
N SER A 47 12.01 4.28 -0.04
CA SER A 47 13.19 4.59 0.77
C SER A 47 13.45 6.10 0.85
N ASP A 48 13.46 6.80 -0.28
CA ASP A 48 13.64 8.26 -0.34
C ASP A 48 12.52 9.03 0.40
N ALA A 49 11.36 8.40 0.59
CA ALA A 49 10.24 8.93 1.35
C ALA A 49 10.22 8.48 2.83
N ASN A 50 11.24 7.74 3.29
CA ASN A 50 11.32 7.13 4.62
C ASN A 50 10.13 6.21 4.95
N ILE A 51 9.56 5.55 3.95
CA ILE A 51 8.46 4.62 4.13
C ILE A 51 9.03 3.21 4.31
N SER A 52 8.90 2.69 5.52
CA SER A 52 9.31 1.32 5.82
C SER A 52 8.38 0.30 5.17
N GLU A 53 8.96 -0.62 4.42
CA GLU A 53 8.28 -1.78 3.86
C GLU A 53 8.33 -2.99 4.81
N SER A 54 8.58 -2.75 6.10
CA SER A 54 8.65 -3.81 7.10
C SER A 54 7.39 -4.67 7.06
N LYS A 55 7.60 -5.99 7.15
CA LYS A 55 6.50 -6.94 7.30
C LYS A 55 5.66 -6.54 8.52
N PRO A 56 4.34 -6.69 8.46
CA PRO A 56 3.52 -6.53 9.65
C PRO A 56 4.01 -7.44 10.76
N LYS A 57 3.90 -6.95 11.99
CA LYS A 57 4.24 -7.71 13.18
C LYS A 57 3.30 -8.93 13.27
N SER A 58 3.85 -10.05 13.72
CA SER A 58 3.03 -11.19 14.12
C SER A 58 2.09 -10.81 15.27
N GLU A 59 1.09 -11.65 15.52
CA GLU A 59 0.21 -11.46 16.67
C GLU A 59 1.01 -11.43 17.98
N LEU A 60 1.97 -12.36 18.14
CA LEU A 60 2.82 -12.44 19.33
C LEU A 60 3.63 -11.16 19.53
N GLU A 61 4.40 -10.73 18.53
CA GLU A 61 5.19 -9.49 18.60
C GLU A 61 4.33 -8.25 18.86
N THR A 62 3.10 -8.23 18.31
CA THR A 62 2.15 -7.13 18.55
C THR A 62 1.70 -7.12 20.01
N ARG A 63 1.32 -8.28 20.56
CA ARG A 63 0.85 -8.39 21.95
C ARG A 63 1.96 -8.12 22.96
N GLU A 64 3.15 -8.67 22.74
CA GLU A 64 4.32 -8.41 23.60
C GLU A 64 4.65 -6.91 23.68
N GLY A 65 4.65 -6.22 22.53
CA GLY A 65 4.87 -4.78 22.50
C GLY A 65 3.79 -3.98 23.24
N ILE A 66 2.53 -4.40 23.14
CA ILE A 66 1.42 -3.77 23.89
C ILE A 66 1.55 -4.02 25.39
N GLN A 67 1.90 -5.24 25.78
CA GLN A 67 2.10 -5.57 27.19
C GLN A 67 3.25 -4.77 27.79
N ALA A 68 4.37 -4.62 27.08
CA ALA A 68 5.46 -3.76 27.50
C ALA A 68 5.00 -2.30 27.73
N ALA A 69 4.26 -1.73 26.78
CA ALA A 69 3.71 -0.37 26.91
C ALA A 69 2.68 -0.24 28.04
N ILE A 70 1.90 -1.30 28.32
CA ILE A 70 0.99 -1.33 29.47
C ILE A 70 1.76 -1.38 30.78
N GLN A 71 2.85 -2.14 30.89
CA GLN A 71 3.67 -2.18 32.10
C GLN A 71 4.34 -0.82 32.36
N GLU A 72 4.86 -0.18 31.31
CA GLU A 72 5.39 1.19 31.40
C GLU A 72 4.31 2.15 31.90
N ARG A 73 3.12 2.16 31.27
CA ARG A 73 2.01 3.02 31.70
C ARG A 73 1.56 2.72 33.14
N ARG A 74 1.52 1.45 33.56
CA ARG A 74 1.19 1.04 34.94
C ARG A 74 2.17 1.66 35.95
N SER A 75 3.46 1.66 35.61
CA SER A 75 4.51 2.29 36.42
C SER A 75 4.34 3.81 36.46
N ASP A 76 4.09 4.44 35.31
CA ASP A 76 4.03 5.90 35.19
C ASP A 76 2.85 6.54 35.93
N ILE A 77 1.66 5.90 35.90
CA ILE A 77 0.47 6.51 36.51
C ILE A 77 0.46 6.39 38.04
N GLY A 78 1.25 5.49 38.63
CA GLY A 78 1.38 5.32 40.09
C GLY A 78 0.07 4.95 40.82
N VAL A 79 -0.99 4.62 40.09
CA VAL A 79 -2.32 4.30 40.63
C VAL A 79 -2.67 2.86 40.29
N SER A 80 -3.16 2.12 41.29
CA SER A 80 -3.67 0.77 41.08
C SER A 80 -5.06 0.83 40.42
N LEU A 81 -5.14 0.30 39.19
CA LEU A 81 -6.39 0.09 38.47
C LEU A 81 -6.67 -1.43 38.37
N PRO A 82 -7.94 -1.86 38.33
CA PRO A 82 -8.29 -3.28 38.28
C PRO A 82 -7.69 -3.97 37.05
N ASP A 83 -7.32 -5.25 37.15
CA ASP A 83 -6.79 -6.00 36.00
C ASP A 83 -7.75 -6.02 34.81
N ALA A 84 -9.06 -6.02 35.06
CA ALA A 84 -10.08 -5.92 34.02
C ALA A 84 -9.98 -4.64 33.17
N TYR A 85 -9.50 -3.51 33.73
CA TYR A 85 -9.22 -2.29 32.97
C TYR A 85 -8.07 -2.55 31.99
N TRP A 86 -6.96 -3.10 32.48
CA TRP A 86 -5.77 -3.35 31.68
C TRP A 86 -5.99 -4.38 30.58
N SER A 87 -6.74 -5.45 30.85
CA SER A 87 -7.13 -6.42 29.80
C SER A 87 -7.96 -5.75 28.69
N GLN A 88 -8.82 -4.79 29.02
CA GLN A 88 -9.55 -4.01 27.99
C GLN A 88 -8.62 -3.05 27.25
N VAL A 89 -7.66 -2.39 27.91
CA VAL A 89 -6.64 -1.56 27.25
C VAL A 89 -5.83 -2.39 26.25
N GLU A 90 -5.39 -3.58 26.64
CA GLU A 90 -4.64 -4.51 25.78
C GLU A 90 -5.45 -4.86 24.53
N GLU A 91 -6.71 -5.29 24.70
CA GLU A 91 -7.54 -5.72 23.58
C GLU A 91 -7.93 -4.57 22.64
N LEU A 92 -8.23 -3.38 23.18
CA LEU A 92 -8.49 -2.18 22.36
C LEU A 92 -7.26 -1.79 21.56
N THR A 93 -6.08 -1.79 22.20
CA THR A 93 -4.82 -1.41 21.56
C THR A 93 -4.39 -2.46 20.53
N TYR A 94 -4.63 -3.74 20.81
CA TYR A 94 -4.37 -4.84 19.88
C TYR A 94 -5.19 -4.68 18.60
N ARG A 95 -6.51 -4.53 18.73
CA ARG A 95 -7.40 -4.32 17.58
C ARG A 95 -7.02 -3.09 16.76
N TYR A 96 -6.75 -1.97 17.42
CA TYR A 96 -6.28 -0.76 16.74
C TYR A 96 -4.96 -0.97 15.97
N SER A 97 -4.01 -1.68 16.59
CA SER A 97 -2.73 -2.02 15.95
C SER A 97 -2.92 -2.93 14.73
N ARG A 98 -3.75 -3.98 14.84
CA ARG A 98 -4.03 -4.90 13.72
C ARG A 98 -4.68 -4.19 12.54
N GLU A 99 -5.65 -3.32 12.83
CA GLU A 99 -6.32 -2.54 11.80
C GLU A 99 -5.36 -1.57 11.13
N THR A 100 -4.57 -0.83 11.91
CA THR A 100 -3.59 0.12 11.38
C THR A 100 -2.53 -0.57 10.52
N GLN A 101 -1.97 -1.70 10.97
CA GLN A 101 -1.03 -2.50 10.19
C GLN A 101 -1.64 -2.98 8.86
N SER A 102 -2.93 -3.34 8.86
CA SER A 102 -3.62 -3.78 7.65
C SER A 102 -3.82 -2.64 6.65
N PHE A 103 -4.22 -1.45 7.13
CA PHE A 103 -4.32 -0.25 6.29
C PHE A 103 -2.98 0.15 5.68
N GLN A 104 -1.90 0.12 6.47
CA GLN A 104 -0.57 0.46 5.99
C GLN A 104 -0.08 -0.50 4.89
N GLN A 105 -0.26 -1.81 5.08
CA GLN A 105 0.05 -2.80 4.04
C GLN A 105 -0.74 -2.57 2.76
N TYR A 106 -2.04 -2.31 2.89
CA TYR A 106 -2.89 -2.01 1.75
C TYR A 106 -2.40 -0.74 1.02
N ALA A 107 -2.13 0.33 1.75
CA ALA A 107 -1.68 1.61 1.18
C ALA A 107 -0.35 1.46 0.41
N ILE A 108 0.62 0.78 0.99
CA ILE A 108 1.92 0.49 0.33
C ILE A 108 1.70 -0.38 -0.90
N SER A 109 0.93 -1.46 -0.79
CA SER A 109 0.64 -2.37 -1.92
C SER A 109 -0.04 -1.64 -3.09
N ASP A 110 -1.03 -0.80 -2.77
CA ASP A 110 -1.77 -0.03 -3.76
C ASP A 110 -0.89 1.06 -4.42
N TYR A 111 -0.04 1.72 -3.64
CA TYR A 111 0.98 2.63 -4.18
C TYR A 111 1.93 1.91 -5.14
N LYS A 112 2.53 0.79 -4.72
CA LYS A 112 3.43 -0.02 -5.57
C LYS A 112 2.74 -0.39 -6.87
N ARG A 113 1.51 -0.89 -6.80
CA ARG A 113 0.71 -1.26 -7.98
C ARG A 113 0.53 -0.08 -8.95
N ARG A 114 0.19 1.12 -8.45
CA ARG A 114 0.04 2.32 -9.29
C ARG A 114 1.36 2.75 -9.92
N VAL A 115 2.45 2.77 -9.16
CA VAL A 115 3.76 3.17 -9.69
C VAL A 115 4.27 2.17 -10.71
N LYS A 116 4.16 0.86 -10.45
CA LYS A 116 4.49 -0.19 -11.42
C LYS A 116 3.72 -0.03 -12.73
N ALA A 117 2.43 0.30 -12.66
CA ALA A 117 1.62 0.55 -13.86
C ALA A 117 2.11 1.76 -14.67
N LYS A 118 2.69 2.79 -14.03
CA LYS A 118 3.34 3.92 -14.71
C LYS A 118 4.66 3.49 -15.36
N LEU A 119 5.45 2.69 -14.66
CA LEU A 119 6.75 2.19 -15.11
C LEU A 119 6.66 1.10 -16.19
N ALA A 120 5.50 0.45 -16.37
CA ALA A 120 5.30 -0.59 -17.38
C ALA A 120 5.57 -0.14 -18.83
N ARG A 121 5.65 1.18 -19.09
CA ARG A 121 5.97 1.74 -20.41
C ARG A 121 7.42 2.18 -20.55
N ALA A 122 8.21 2.13 -19.47
CA ALA A 122 9.60 2.54 -19.46
C ALA A 122 10.48 1.47 -20.11
N SER A 123 11.42 1.88 -20.96
CA SER A 123 12.48 0.98 -21.43
C SER A 123 13.41 0.58 -20.28
N ASP A 124 14.17 -0.49 -20.46
CA ASP A 124 15.12 -0.94 -19.44
C ASP A 124 16.20 0.12 -19.19
N GLU A 125 16.63 0.83 -20.23
CA GLU A 125 17.54 1.97 -20.14
C GLU A 125 16.96 3.13 -19.31
N GLN A 126 15.68 3.44 -19.49
CA GLN A 126 15.02 4.47 -18.67
C GLN A 126 14.93 4.04 -17.20
N LEU A 127 14.62 2.77 -16.93
CA LEU A 127 14.59 2.24 -15.57
C LEU A 127 15.99 2.25 -14.92
N ASP A 128 17.03 1.94 -15.70
CA ASP A 128 18.42 1.94 -15.25
C ASP A 128 18.88 3.36 -14.86
N VAL A 129 18.57 4.37 -15.69
CA VAL A 129 18.83 5.79 -15.37
C VAL A 129 18.19 6.17 -14.04
N LEU A 130 16.93 5.79 -13.80
CA LEU A 130 16.24 6.10 -12.55
C LEU A 130 16.94 5.48 -11.33
N ILE A 131 17.46 4.25 -11.45
CA ILE A 131 18.11 3.54 -10.35
C ILE A 131 19.48 4.15 -10.02
N HIS A 132 20.28 4.46 -11.04
CA HIS A 132 21.68 4.85 -10.86
C HIS A 132 21.91 6.36 -10.75
N SER A 133 20.91 7.19 -11.06
CA SER A 133 21.02 8.64 -10.89
C SER A 133 21.19 9.02 -9.42
N GLU A 134 22.07 9.99 -9.12
CA GLU A 134 22.24 10.52 -7.75
C GLU A 134 20.91 11.05 -7.20
N ASN A 135 20.21 11.87 -7.98
CA ASN A 135 18.89 12.41 -7.66
C ASN A 135 17.84 11.96 -8.67
N MET A 136 17.17 10.83 -8.42
CA MET A 136 16.17 10.24 -9.34
C MET A 136 15.10 11.26 -9.74
N LYS A 137 14.59 12.06 -8.80
CA LYS A 137 13.48 13.01 -9.03
C LYS A 137 13.82 14.14 -10.01
N ASP A 138 15.11 14.42 -10.20
CA ASP A 138 15.56 15.51 -11.09
C ASP A 138 15.70 15.07 -12.55
N THR A 139 15.78 13.75 -12.79
CA THR A 139 15.94 13.15 -14.13
C THR A 139 14.76 13.47 -15.06
N VAL A 140 15.03 13.45 -16.36
CA VAL A 140 13.99 13.64 -17.39
C VAL A 140 13.02 12.46 -17.37
N GLU A 141 13.55 11.25 -17.19
CA GLU A 141 12.84 9.98 -17.10
C GLU A 141 11.81 10.02 -15.97
N PHE A 142 12.19 10.51 -14.78
CA PHE A 142 11.29 10.57 -13.64
C PHE A 142 10.12 11.51 -13.92
N LYS A 143 10.41 12.71 -14.44
CA LYS A 143 9.39 13.72 -14.79
C LYS A 143 8.44 13.23 -15.88
N GLN A 144 8.93 12.41 -16.81
CA GLN A 144 8.13 11.84 -17.89
C GLN A 144 7.28 10.64 -17.44
N LEU A 145 7.86 9.71 -16.67
CA LEU A 145 7.26 8.42 -16.33
C LEU A 145 6.39 8.49 -15.06
N ILE A 146 6.84 9.21 -14.03
CA ILE A 146 6.19 9.26 -12.71
C ILE A 146 5.49 10.60 -12.51
N LYS A 147 4.65 10.97 -13.50
CA LYS A 147 3.81 12.17 -13.41
C LYS A 147 2.93 12.12 -12.16
N ASN A 148 2.76 13.27 -11.51
CA ASN A 148 1.97 13.43 -10.28
C ASN A 148 2.51 12.63 -9.07
N PHE A 149 3.82 12.39 -8.99
CA PHE A 149 4.44 11.72 -7.85
C PHE A 149 3.99 12.29 -6.50
N ASP A 150 4.00 13.62 -6.34
CA ASP A 150 3.63 14.26 -5.07
C ASP A 150 2.17 13.97 -4.67
N ARG A 151 1.26 13.91 -5.66
CA ARG A 151 -0.13 13.50 -5.40
C ARG A 151 -0.19 12.04 -4.94
N ASP A 152 0.52 11.14 -5.61
CA ASP A 152 0.51 9.72 -5.25
C ASP A 152 1.10 9.49 -3.86
N MET A 153 2.16 10.23 -3.52
CA MET A 153 2.78 10.22 -2.20
C MET A 153 1.86 10.82 -1.15
N PHE A 154 1.16 11.90 -1.46
CA PHE A 154 0.14 12.48 -0.58
C PHE A 154 -0.97 11.47 -0.28
N VAL A 155 -1.49 10.78 -1.30
CA VAL A 155 -2.52 9.73 -1.14
C VAL A 155 -1.99 8.56 -0.30
N LEU A 156 -0.75 8.13 -0.53
CA LEU A 156 -0.10 7.10 0.28
C LEU A 156 -0.05 7.53 1.75
N ASN A 157 0.48 8.71 2.05
CA ASN A 157 0.60 9.22 3.42
C ASN A 157 -0.76 9.34 4.13
N LEU A 158 -1.79 9.83 3.44
CA LEU A 158 -3.15 9.86 3.99
C LEU A 158 -3.66 8.44 4.30
N SER A 159 -3.40 7.50 3.41
CA SER A 159 -3.86 6.11 3.54
C SER A 159 -3.08 5.33 4.60
N MET A 160 -1.86 5.75 4.94
CA MET A 160 -1.05 5.22 6.04
C MET A 160 -1.57 5.64 7.43
N THR A 161 -2.48 6.64 7.50
CA THR A 161 -3.05 7.16 8.75
C THR A 161 -4.56 6.93 8.78
N PRO A 162 -5.05 5.79 9.29
CA PRO A 162 -6.48 5.48 9.31
C PRO A 162 -7.20 6.34 10.35
N HIS A 163 -7.61 7.55 9.96
CA HIS A 163 -8.27 8.52 10.84
C HIS A 163 -9.51 7.95 11.53
N THR A 164 -10.31 7.14 10.83
CA THR A 164 -11.50 6.51 11.41
C THR A 164 -11.15 5.49 12.50
N ALA A 165 -10.11 4.67 12.29
CA ALA A 165 -9.61 3.72 13.28
C ALA A 165 -9.07 4.46 14.52
N ARG A 166 -8.30 5.54 14.30
CA ARG A 166 -7.77 6.37 15.38
C ARG A 166 -8.89 7.03 16.20
N SER A 167 -9.88 7.62 15.54
CA SER A 167 -11.01 8.26 16.22
C SER A 167 -11.83 7.27 17.02
N ARG A 168 -12.09 6.08 16.46
CA ARG A 168 -12.80 5.01 17.19
C ARG A 168 -12.00 4.50 18.38
N TYR A 169 -10.70 4.26 18.22
CA TYR A 169 -9.83 3.85 19.33
C TYR A 169 -9.84 4.90 20.46
N ALA A 170 -9.71 6.18 20.12
CA ALA A 170 -9.75 7.26 21.11
C ALA A 170 -11.09 7.31 21.86
N GLU A 171 -12.23 7.12 21.15
CA GLU A 171 -13.54 7.05 21.79
C GLU A 171 -13.66 5.86 22.75
N GLN A 172 -13.25 4.68 22.31
CA GLN A 172 -13.28 3.48 23.15
C GLN A 172 -12.39 3.61 24.39
N MET A 173 -11.24 4.28 24.26
CA MET A 173 -10.36 4.57 25.40
C MET A 173 -10.99 5.59 26.36
N ARG A 174 -11.64 6.65 25.87
CA ARG A 174 -12.42 7.57 26.71
C ARG A 174 -13.53 6.87 27.47
N GLU A 175 -14.31 6.03 26.79
CA GLU A 175 -15.40 5.26 27.40
C GLU A 175 -14.87 4.34 28.49
N LEU A 176 -13.73 3.69 28.25
CA LEU A 176 -13.07 2.82 29.21
C LEU A 176 -12.56 3.61 30.43
N ASP A 177 -11.87 4.73 30.21
CA ASP A 177 -11.36 5.58 31.28
C ASP A 177 -12.50 6.16 32.13
N ARG A 178 -13.65 6.51 31.51
CA ARG A 178 -14.86 6.93 32.22
C ARG A 178 -15.48 5.80 33.04
N LYS A 179 -15.56 4.58 32.47
CA LYS A 179 -16.13 3.40 33.15
C LYS A 179 -15.38 3.04 34.44
N TYR A 180 -14.06 3.25 34.47
CA TYR A 180 -13.21 2.95 35.62
C TYR A 180 -12.84 4.17 36.46
N ASP A 181 -13.43 5.33 36.16
CA ASP A 181 -13.13 6.61 36.81
C ASP A 181 -11.61 6.90 36.88
N VAL A 182 -10.93 6.72 35.75
CA VAL A 182 -9.48 6.92 35.63
C VAL A 182 -9.12 8.40 35.68
N CYS A 183 -9.95 9.25 35.06
CA CYS A 183 -9.69 10.69 34.97
C CYS A 183 -9.75 11.44 36.30
N SER A 184 -10.38 10.87 37.35
CA SER A 184 -10.34 11.44 38.69
C SER A 184 -9.00 11.17 39.41
N LYS A 185 -8.23 10.18 38.94
CA LYS A 185 -6.99 9.68 39.58
C LYS A 185 -5.75 9.96 38.75
N VAL A 186 -5.88 10.09 37.44
CA VAL A 186 -4.77 10.14 36.48
C VAL A 186 -4.95 11.33 35.54
N SER A 187 -3.98 12.25 35.53
CA SER A 187 -4.02 13.47 34.70
C SER A 187 -3.88 13.19 33.19
N THR A 188 -3.24 12.07 32.84
CA THR A 188 -3.00 11.60 31.46
C THR A 188 -4.10 10.66 30.94
N CYS A 189 -5.27 10.66 31.58
CA CYS A 189 -6.42 9.91 31.09
C CYS A 189 -6.89 10.39 29.70
N TRP A 190 -7.63 9.53 29.01
CA TRP A 190 -8.31 9.85 27.77
C TRP A 190 -9.58 10.66 28.06
N LYS A 191 -9.61 11.91 27.56
CA LYS A 191 -10.72 12.86 27.69
C LYS A 191 -11.41 13.11 26.37
#